data_AF-A0A2Z3GMR1-F1
#
_entry.id   AF-A0A2Z3GMR1-F1
#
_cell.length_a   1.000
_cell.length_b   1.000
_cell.length_c   1.000
_cell.angle_alpha   90.00
_cell.angle_beta   90.00
_cell.angle_gamma   90.00
#
_symmetry.space_group_name_H-M   'P 1'
#
loop_
_entity.id
_entity.type
_entity.pdbx_description
1 polymer ?
#
loop_
_entity_poly.entity_id
_entity_poly.type
_entity_poly.pdbx_seq_one_letter_code
_entity_poly.pdbx_strand_id
1 'polypeptide(L)'
;MQRAIGGKAHDGALETAVDEGKTYFKQCTRCGHWVCPDVCWNGSAGLCEDCAPDEQEELRAQQAQATREQIQTKTRAQDYTQNLDFLGRTPLVQCANCQAKLAAGQKFCPSCGAPNAAAQVPGRFCTGCGTGLKPDQKFCADCGAKN
;
A
#
# COMPACT_ATOMS: atom_id res chain seq x y z
N MET A 1 -30.04 -6.51 -38.62
CA MET A 1 -29.01 -5.46 -38.70
C MET A 1 -27.58 -5.99 -38.91
N GLN A 2 -27.25 -7.28 -38.71
CA GLN A 2 -25.90 -7.81 -39.02
C GLN A 2 -25.67 -8.16 -40.50
N ARG A 3 -26.73 -8.44 -41.28
CA ARG A 3 -26.63 -8.74 -42.72
C ARG A 3 -26.50 -7.53 -43.65
N ALA A 4 -26.53 -6.30 -43.11
CA ALA A 4 -26.44 -5.07 -43.91
C ALA A 4 -25.02 -4.50 -44.01
N ILE A 5 -24.06 -5.05 -43.24
CA ILE A 5 -22.67 -4.58 -43.19
C ILE A 5 -21.74 -5.55 -43.95
N GLY A 6 -22.05 -6.85 -44.03
CA GLY A 6 -21.26 -7.85 -44.77
C GLY A 6 -21.85 -8.22 -46.13
N GLY A 7 -21.64 -7.37 -47.14
CA GLY A 7 -21.85 -7.72 -48.55
C GLY A 7 -20.55 -8.16 -49.22
N LYS A 8 -20.59 -8.72 -50.44
CA LYS A 8 -19.38 -9.19 -51.16
C LYS A 8 -18.23 -8.17 -51.21
N ALA A 9 -18.54 -6.89 -51.31
CA ALA A 9 -17.55 -5.82 -51.31
C ALA A 9 -16.88 -5.65 -49.93
N HIS A 10 -17.64 -5.80 -48.85
CA HIS A 10 -17.11 -5.81 -47.48
C HIS A 10 -16.25 -7.06 -47.23
N ASP A 11 -16.71 -8.23 -47.67
CA ASP A 11 -15.96 -9.48 -47.50
C ASP A 11 -14.65 -9.46 -48.30
N GLY A 12 -14.66 -8.92 -49.53
CA GLY A 12 -13.45 -8.73 -50.32
C GLY A 12 -12.49 -7.68 -49.72
N ALA A 13 -13.02 -6.61 -49.12
CA ALA A 13 -12.21 -5.63 -48.39
C ALA A 13 -11.58 -6.25 -47.14
N LEU A 14 -12.31 -7.10 -46.42
CA LEU A 14 -11.80 -7.84 -45.27
C LEU A 14 -10.72 -8.84 -45.69
N GLU A 15 -10.92 -9.58 -46.77
CA GLU A 15 -9.91 -10.51 -47.31
C GLU A 15 -8.62 -9.79 -47.67
N THR A 16 -8.72 -8.64 -48.35
CA THR A 16 -7.57 -7.78 -48.69
C THR A 16 -6.85 -7.31 -47.43
N ALA A 17 -7.59 -6.81 -46.44
CA ALA A 17 -7.00 -6.35 -45.18
C ALA A 17 -6.32 -7.49 -44.38
N VAL A 18 -6.88 -8.71 -44.42
CA VAL A 18 -6.28 -9.89 -43.80
C VAL A 18 -4.97 -10.26 -44.52
N ASP A 19 -4.95 -10.24 -45.85
CA ASP A 19 -3.75 -10.55 -46.63
C ASP A 19 -2.64 -9.51 -46.43
N GLU A 20 -2.97 -8.23 -46.37
CA GLU A 20 -2.04 -7.17 -45.98
C GLU A 20 -1.50 -7.41 -44.56
N GLY A 21 -2.38 -7.79 -43.63
CA GLY A 21 -2.03 -8.07 -42.23
C GLY A 21 -1.08 -9.26 -42.06
N LYS A 22 -1.26 -10.35 -42.83
CA LYS A 22 -0.43 -11.57 -42.73
C LYS A 22 1.07 -11.30 -42.89
N THR A 23 1.45 -10.25 -43.63
CA THR A 23 2.85 -9.90 -43.87
C THR A 23 3.59 -9.46 -42.60
N TYR A 24 2.87 -8.99 -41.57
CA TYR A 24 3.43 -8.50 -40.32
C TYR A 24 3.55 -9.57 -39.23
N PHE A 25 3.10 -10.80 -39.48
CA PHE A 25 3.08 -11.86 -38.48
C PHE A 25 3.82 -13.09 -38.96
N LYS A 26 4.39 -13.83 -38.01
CA LYS A 26 5.09 -15.08 -38.27
C LYS A 26 4.39 -16.22 -37.55
N GLN A 27 4.15 -17.31 -38.26
CA GLN A 27 3.55 -18.50 -37.68
C GLN A 27 4.62 -19.38 -37.03
N CYS A 28 4.42 -19.71 -35.76
CA CYS A 28 5.25 -20.67 -35.04
C CYS A 28 4.93 -22.09 -35.52
N THR A 29 5.95 -22.84 -35.94
CA THR A 29 5.79 -24.21 -36.46
C THR A 29 5.52 -25.24 -35.37
N ARG A 30 5.78 -24.90 -34.09
CA ARG A 30 5.53 -25.79 -32.95
C ARG A 30 4.09 -25.69 -32.44
N CYS A 31 3.61 -24.50 -32.13
CA CYS A 31 2.27 -24.30 -31.56
C CYS A 31 1.22 -23.79 -32.56
N GLY A 32 1.63 -23.34 -33.75
CA GLY A 32 0.74 -22.81 -34.78
C GLY A 32 0.29 -21.35 -34.56
N HIS A 33 0.69 -20.70 -33.46
CA HIS A 33 0.34 -19.31 -33.17
C HIS A 33 1.00 -18.34 -34.16
N TRP A 34 0.25 -17.32 -34.55
CA TRP A 34 0.76 -16.17 -35.30
C TRP A 34 1.17 -15.09 -34.31
N VAL A 35 2.45 -14.69 -34.36
CA VAL A 35 3.03 -13.73 -33.42
C VAL A 35 3.76 -12.63 -34.17
N CYS A 36 3.94 -11.46 -33.53
CA CYS A 36 4.73 -10.39 -34.13
C CYS A 36 6.23 -10.79 -34.15
N PRO A 37 6.94 -10.63 -35.28
CA PRO A 37 8.35 -10.97 -35.39
C PRO A 37 9.27 -10.14 -34.51
N ASP A 38 8.88 -8.90 -34.17
CA ASP A 38 9.77 -7.95 -33.49
C ASP A 38 9.89 -8.18 -31.98
N VAL A 39 8.87 -8.77 -31.34
CA VAL A 39 8.81 -8.90 -29.87
C VAL A 39 8.52 -10.33 -29.43
N CYS A 40 7.65 -11.05 -30.13
CA CYS A 40 7.16 -12.35 -29.69
C CYS A 40 7.84 -13.53 -30.39
N TRP A 41 8.87 -13.26 -31.19
CA TRP A 41 9.58 -14.26 -31.96
C TRP A 41 11.05 -14.37 -31.55
N ASN A 42 11.45 -15.55 -31.10
CA ASN A 42 12.85 -15.85 -30.85
C ASN A 42 13.54 -16.14 -32.19
N GLY A 43 14.30 -15.16 -32.67
CA GLY A 43 15.07 -15.27 -33.91
C GLY A 43 16.12 -16.38 -33.88
N SER A 44 16.74 -16.62 -32.73
CA SER A 44 17.80 -17.63 -32.57
C SER A 44 17.25 -19.06 -32.57
N ALA A 45 16.09 -19.27 -31.94
CA ALA A 45 15.43 -20.57 -31.86
C ALA A 45 14.49 -20.85 -33.05
N GLY A 46 14.12 -19.82 -33.82
CA GLY A 46 13.19 -19.96 -34.94
C GLY A 46 11.78 -20.37 -34.51
N LEU A 47 11.36 -19.98 -33.30
CA LEU A 47 10.06 -20.28 -32.71
C LEU A 47 9.52 -19.04 -31.98
N CYS A 48 8.25 -19.06 -31.57
CA CYS A 48 7.72 -18.00 -30.70
C CYS A 48 8.30 -18.10 -29.29
N GLU A 49 8.36 -16.95 -28.60
CA GLU A 49 8.90 -16.83 -27.23
C GLU A 49 8.12 -17.72 -26.23
N ASP A 50 6.82 -17.97 -26.43
CA ASP A 50 6.06 -18.92 -25.58
C ASP A 50 6.60 -20.37 -25.68
N CYS A 51 7.10 -20.74 -26.86
CA CYS A 51 7.59 -22.09 -27.12
C CYS A 51 9.08 -22.23 -26.81
N ALA A 52 9.87 -21.24 -27.20
CA ALA A 52 11.30 -21.19 -26.98
C ALA A 52 11.67 -19.75 -26.63
N PRO A 53 11.56 -19.37 -25.35
CA PRO A 53 11.91 -18.02 -24.94
C PRO A 53 13.42 -17.78 -25.11
N ASP A 54 13.82 -16.53 -25.28
CA ASP A 54 15.23 -16.16 -25.16
C ASP A 54 15.75 -16.55 -23.77
N GLU A 55 16.86 -17.30 -23.74
CA GLU A 55 17.36 -17.91 -22.52
C GLU A 55 17.78 -16.87 -21.47
N GLN A 56 18.32 -15.72 -21.91
CA GLN A 56 18.77 -14.69 -21.00
C GLN A 56 17.59 -13.92 -20.43
N GLU A 57 16.62 -13.56 -21.25
CA GLU A 57 15.39 -12.91 -20.80
C GLU A 57 14.59 -13.80 -19.84
N GLU A 58 14.45 -15.09 -20.17
CA GLU A 58 13.76 -16.05 -19.31
C GLU A 58 14.47 -16.23 -17.97
N LEU A 59 15.81 -16.34 -17.98
CA LEU A 59 16.58 -16.43 -16.74
C LEU A 59 16.36 -15.20 -15.84
N ARG A 60 16.31 -14.00 -16.44
CA ARG A 60 16.03 -12.76 -15.69
C ARG A 60 14.61 -12.76 -15.14
N ALA A 61 13.62 -13.19 -15.92
CA ALA A 61 12.23 -13.29 -15.49
C ALA A 61 12.08 -14.25 -14.30
N GLN A 62 12.70 -15.43 -14.37
CA GLN A 62 12.70 -16.43 -13.30
C GLN A 62 13.40 -15.92 -12.02
N GLN A 63 14.54 -15.26 -12.16
CA GLN A 63 15.23 -14.63 -11.02
C GLN A 63 14.34 -13.57 -10.34
N ALA A 64 13.64 -12.75 -11.13
CA ALA A 64 12.72 -11.75 -10.61
C ALA A 64 11.52 -12.40 -9.92
N GLN A 65 10.94 -13.45 -10.49
CA GLN A 65 9.85 -14.20 -9.88
C GLN A 65 10.26 -14.79 -8.53
N ALA A 66 11.39 -15.51 -8.47
CA ALA A 66 11.91 -16.08 -7.23
C ALA A 66 12.17 -15.00 -6.17
N THR A 67 12.71 -13.86 -6.58
CA THR A 67 12.93 -12.71 -5.69
C THR A 67 11.60 -12.19 -5.12
N ARG A 68 10.56 -12.06 -5.95
CA ARG A 68 9.22 -11.63 -5.50
C ARG A 68 8.63 -12.61 -4.49
N GLU A 69 8.73 -13.90 -4.73
CA GLU A 69 8.25 -14.95 -3.81
C GLU A 69 9.00 -14.88 -2.47
N GLN A 70 10.33 -14.74 -2.51
CA GLN A 70 11.12 -14.58 -1.29
C GLN A 70 10.77 -13.32 -0.50
N ILE A 71 10.56 -12.19 -1.19
CA ILE A 71 10.10 -10.95 -0.57
C ILE A 71 8.76 -11.19 0.14
N GLN A 72 7.80 -11.82 -0.54
CA GLN A 72 6.50 -12.12 0.06
C GLN A 72 6.62 -13.01 1.30
N THR A 73 7.39 -14.09 1.22
CA THR A 73 7.60 -15.01 2.35
C THR A 73 8.23 -14.29 3.54
N LYS A 74 9.32 -13.54 3.31
CA LYS A 74 10.02 -12.80 4.37
C LYS A 74 9.15 -11.72 5.00
N THR A 75 8.37 -11.01 4.17
CA THR A 75 7.40 -10.01 4.65
C THR A 75 6.38 -10.68 5.57
N ARG A 76 5.78 -11.79 5.15
CA ARG A 76 4.78 -12.51 5.96
C ARG A 76 5.33 -13.09 7.27
N ALA A 77 6.61 -13.46 7.30
CA ALA A 77 7.25 -13.99 8.50
C ALA A 77 7.54 -12.91 9.56
N GLN A 78 7.53 -11.63 9.18
CA GLN A 78 7.76 -10.54 10.11
C GLN A 78 6.53 -10.30 10.99
N ASP A 79 6.75 -10.24 12.31
CA ASP A 79 5.71 -9.80 13.25
C ASP A 79 5.57 -8.27 13.17
N TYR A 80 4.56 -7.81 12.44
CA TYR A 80 4.21 -6.38 12.35
C TYR A 80 3.41 -5.88 13.54
N THR A 81 3.10 -6.76 14.50
CA THR A 81 2.11 -6.51 15.54
C THR A 81 2.71 -6.25 16.90
N GLN A 82 4.03 -6.41 17.04
CA GLN A 82 4.76 -6.18 18.29
C GLN A 82 4.45 -4.83 18.97
N ASN A 83 4.14 -3.80 18.18
CA ASN A 83 3.83 -2.45 18.69
C ASN A 83 2.37 -2.04 18.48
N LEU A 84 1.49 -2.97 18.09
CA LEU A 84 0.07 -2.71 17.94
C LEU A 84 -0.66 -3.00 19.25
N ASP A 85 -1.48 -2.05 19.68
CA ASP A 85 -2.34 -2.24 20.84
C ASP A 85 -3.67 -2.88 20.44
N PHE A 86 -3.71 -4.21 20.50
CA PHE A 86 -4.91 -5.00 20.18
C PHE A 86 -6.04 -4.85 21.19
N LEU A 87 -5.74 -4.41 22.40
CA LEU A 87 -6.73 -4.32 23.49
C LEU A 87 -7.28 -2.90 23.63
N GLY A 88 -6.90 -1.99 22.73
CA GLY A 88 -7.38 -0.60 22.73
C GLY A 88 -7.06 0.14 24.03
N ARG A 89 -6.01 -0.28 24.75
CA ARG A 89 -5.61 0.33 26.02
C ARG A 89 -4.97 1.70 25.84
N THR A 90 -4.53 2.00 24.63
CA THR A 90 -3.99 3.26 24.16
C THR A 90 -5.17 4.03 23.59
N PRO A 91 -5.70 5.03 24.32
CA PRO A 91 -6.81 5.81 23.84
C PRO A 91 -6.39 6.53 22.56
N LEU A 92 -7.20 6.40 21.51
CA LEU A 92 -7.14 7.28 20.34
C LEU A 92 -7.60 8.67 20.80
N VAL A 93 -6.67 9.46 21.30
CA VAL A 93 -6.97 10.82 21.76
C VAL A 93 -7.02 11.73 20.54
N GLN A 94 -8.15 12.40 20.33
CA GLN A 94 -8.28 13.48 19.36
C GLN A 94 -8.40 14.81 20.10
N CYS A 95 -7.86 15.87 19.52
CA CYS A 95 -8.02 17.20 20.07
C CYS A 95 -9.51 17.61 20.02
N ALA A 96 -10.09 17.96 21.16
CA ALA A 96 -11.48 18.42 21.23
C ALA A 96 -11.75 19.68 20.39
N ASN A 97 -10.73 20.51 20.14
CA ASN A 97 -10.88 21.77 19.40
C ASN A 97 -10.72 21.60 17.88
N CYS A 98 -9.73 20.83 17.42
CA CYS A 98 -9.41 20.72 15.98
C CYS A 98 -9.44 19.29 15.41
N GLN A 99 -9.82 18.29 16.22
CA GLN A 99 -9.92 16.87 15.84
C GLN A 99 -8.61 16.20 15.38
N ALA A 100 -7.48 16.90 15.46
CA ALA A 100 -6.16 16.32 15.18
C ALA A 100 -5.87 15.14 16.13
N LYS A 101 -5.31 14.05 15.60
CA LYS A 101 -4.85 12.91 16.41
C LYS A 101 -3.70 13.35 17.31
N LEU A 102 -3.81 13.04 18.59
CA LEU A 102 -2.80 13.30 19.61
C LEU A 102 -2.09 11.99 19.96
N ALA A 103 -0.77 12.04 20.11
CA ALA A 103 -0.02 10.92 20.68
C ALA A 103 -0.40 10.72 22.16
N ALA A 104 -0.26 9.49 22.65
CA ALA A 104 -0.54 9.16 24.04
C ALA A 104 0.27 10.06 25.00
N GLY A 105 -0.40 10.66 26.00
CA GLY A 105 0.24 11.52 27.01
C GLY A 105 0.57 12.96 26.59
N GLN A 106 0.24 13.39 25.36
CA GLN A 106 0.42 14.79 24.93
C GLN A 106 -0.45 15.74 25.76
N LYS A 107 0.16 16.72 26.44
CA LYS A 107 -0.57 17.71 27.27
C LYS A 107 -1.24 18.82 26.45
N PHE A 108 -0.75 19.09 25.24
CA PHE A 108 -1.25 20.13 24.34
C PHE A 108 -1.32 19.61 22.91
N CYS A 109 -2.24 20.13 22.11
CA CYS A 109 -2.34 19.80 20.70
C CYS A 109 -1.25 20.55 19.89
N PRO A 110 -0.39 19.86 19.13
CA PRO A 110 0.64 20.52 18.32
C PRO A 110 0.07 21.31 17.14
N SER A 111 -1.18 21.04 16.73
CA SER A 111 -1.81 21.72 15.58
C SER A 111 -2.53 23.01 15.96
N CYS A 112 -3.08 23.13 17.17
CA CYS A 112 -3.90 24.28 17.56
C CYS A 112 -3.58 24.85 18.94
N GLY A 113 -2.62 24.27 19.67
CA GLY A 113 -2.20 24.70 21.01
C GLY A 113 -3.20 24.39 22.13
N ALA A 114 -4.39 23.87 21.82
CA ALA A 114 -5.41 23.59 22.83
C ALA A 114 -4.94 22.50 23.82
N PRO A 115 -5.24 22.65 25.13
CA PRO A 115 -4.88 21.66 26.14
C PRO A 115 -5.65 20.35 25.92
N ASN A 116 -4.96 19.23 26.13
CA ASN A 116 -5.57 17.91 26.06
C ASN A 116 -6.12 17.52 27.44
N ALA A 117 -7.44 17.55 27.58
CA ALA A 117 -8.13 17.21 28.83
C ALA A 117 -7.83 15.79 29.33
N ALA A 118 -7.55 14.84 28.43
CA ALA A 118 -7.24 13.45 28.81
C ALA A 118 -5.85 13.27 29.45
N ALA A 119 -4.95 14.25 29.31
CA ALA A 119 -3.59 14.23 29.89
C ALA A 119 -3.45 15.18 31.09
N GLN A 120 -4.51 15.90 31.46
CA GLN A 120 -4.53 16.80 32.60
C GLN A 120 -4.81 15.98 33.86
N VAL A 121 -3.76 15.59 34.59
CA VAL A 121 -3.92 15.21 36.00
C VAL A 121 -4.34 16.50 36.71
N PRO A 122 -5.54 16.59 37.33
CA PRO A 122 -5.93 17.78 38.05
C PRO A 122 -4.94 17.98 39.20
N GLY A 123 -4.04 18.96 39.05
CA GLY A 123 -3.15 19.38 40.11
C GLY A 123 -4.00 19.90 41.26
N ARG A 124 -3.77 19.36 42.46
CA ARG A 124 -4.43 19.86 43.67
C ARG A 124 -3.62 21.04 44.17
N PHE A 125 -4.26 22.16 44.50
CA PHE A 125 -3.58 23.37 44.99
C PHE A 125 -3.99 23.63 46.45
N CYS A 126 -3.08 24.21 47.23
CA CYS A 126 -3.33 24.55 48.62
C CYS A 126 -4.30 25.73 48.72
N THR A 127 -5.42 25.57 49.43
CA THR A 127 -6.44 26.59 49.66
C THR A 127 -5.95 27.80 50.45
N GLY A 128 -4.91 27.64 51.27
CA GLY A 128 -4.37 28.73 52.11
C GLY A 128 -3.28 29.60 51.45
N CYS A 129 -2.50 29.08 50.50
CA CYS A 129 -1.36 29.81 49.91
C CYS A 129 -1.16 29.58 48.41
N GLY A 130 -1.94 28.70 47.79
CA GLY A 130 -1.92 28.47 46.34
C GLY A 130 -0.81 27.55 45.82
N THR A 131 0.13 27.07 46.65
CA THR A 131 1.18 26.16 46.17
C THR A 131 0.63 24.77 45.78
N GLY A 132 1.27 24.17 44.78
CA GLY A 132 0.87 22.86 44.25
C GLY A 132 1.08 21.75 45.27
N LEU A 133 0.02 20.99 45.55
CA LEU A 133 0.01 19.84 46.44
C LEU A 133 0.16 18.55 45.64
N LYS A 134 0.89 17.59 46.22
CA LYS A 134 0.87 16.21 45.71
C LYS A 134 -0.53 15.59 45.94
N PRO A 135 -0.95 14.62 45.11
CA PRO A 135 -2.31 14.05 45.16
C PRO A 135 -2.79 13.61 46.55
N ASP A 136 -1.88 13.09 47.39
CA ASP A 136 -2.17 12.53 48.71
C ASP A 136 -1.73 13.42 49.90
N GLN A 137 -1.36 14.68 49.64
CA GLN A 137 -0.79 15.55 50.67
C GLN A 137 -1.89 16.26 51.49
N LYS A 138 -2.07 15.84 52.76
CA LYS A 138 -3.07 16.40 53.69
C LYS A 138 -2.70 17.75 54.30
N PHE A 139 -1.42 18.12 54.27
CA PHE A 139 -0.88 19.36 54.85
C PHE A 139 0.08 20.02 53.87
N CYS A 140 -0.10 21.32 53.65
CA CYS A 140 0.80 22.10 52.80
C CYS A 140 2.18 22.20 53.45
N ALA A 141 3.23 21.88 52.68
CA ALA A 141 4.61 21.95 53.15
C ALA A 141 5.12 23.39 53.34
N ASP A 142 4.51 24.37 52.66
CA ASP A 142 4.94 25.78 52.71
C ASP A 142 4.21 26.59 53.79
N CYS A 143 2.89 26.42 53.91
CA CYS A 143 2.08 27.24 54.83
C CYS A 143 1.46 26.45 55.99
N GLY A 144 1.61 25.13 56.04
CA GLY A 144 1.06 24.28 57.11
C GLY A 144 -0.46 24.11 57.09
N ALA A 145 -1.17 24.74 56.14
CA ALA A 145 -2.62 24.61 56.05
C ALA A 145 -3.06 23.18 55.70
N LYS A 146 -4.11 22.71 56.38
CA LYS A 146 -4.74 21.41 56.14
C LYS A 146 -5.64 21.49 54.91
N ASN A 147 -5.48 20.54 53.97
CA ASN A 147 -6.19 20.52 52.68
C ASN A 147 -6.82 19.18 52.35
#